data_AF-A0A7S2XU13-F1
#
_entry.id   AF-A0A7S2XU13-F1
#
_cell.length_a   1.000
_cell.length_b   1.000
_cell.length_c   1.000
_cell.angle_alpha   90.00
_cell.angle_beta   90.00
_cell.angle_gamma   90.00
#
_symmetry.space_group_name_H-M   'P 1'
#
loop_
_entity.id
_entity.type
_entity.pdbx_description
1 polymer ?
#
loop_
_entity_poly.entity_id
_entity_poly.type
_entity_poly.pdbx_seq_one_letter_code
_entity_poly.pdbx_strand_id
1 'polypeptide(L)'
;LGIGFPTTARPTMALKLNDPVTVELSGSTLQGVVAHLGKVQFSPDAEYVGVKLTGSSVGLGRNDGSVQGVRYFDCASGNGVFVKRTAVTPRTLTRLEELRLKR
;
A
#
# COMPACT_ATOMS: atom_id res chain seq x y z
N LEU A 1 35.30 -26.92 -4.84
CA LEU A 1 34.74 -26.34 -3.59
C LEU A 1 34.11 -24.99 -3.92
N GLY A 2 32.79 -24.93 -4.06
CA GLY A 2 32.07 -23.67 -4.24
C GLY A 2 31.66 -23.13 -2.88
N ILE A 3 32.33 -22.07 -2.41
CA ILE A 3 31.90 -21.32 -1.23
C ILE A 3 30.67 -20.50 -1.60
N GLY A 4 29.48 -21.06 -1.39
CA GLY A 4 28.24 -20.32 -1.47
C GLY A 4 28.17 -19.31 -0.32
N PHE A 5 28.28 -18.02 -0.62
CA PHE A 5 27.98 -16.98 0.35
C PHE A 5 26.50 -17.08 0.72
N PRO A 6 26.13 -17.08 2.02
CA PRO A 6 24.73 -16.99 2.39
C PRO A 6 24.19 -15.66 1.87
N THR A 7 23.25 -15.71 0.94
CA THR A 7 22.46 -14.52 0.58
C THR A 7 21.61 -14.23 1.81
N THR A 8 22.07 -13.31 2.67
CA THR A 8 21.26 -12.82 3.78
C THR A 8 20.02 -12.18 3.15
N ALA A 9 18.93 -12.95 3.08
CA ALA A 9 17.63 -12.43 2.69
C ALA A 9 17.38 -11.22 3.60
N ARG A 10 17.26 -10.03 3.00
CA ARG A 10 16.82 -8.86 3.75
C ARG A 10 15.52 -9.27 4.44
N PRO A 11 15.37 -9.05 5.76
CA PRO A 11 14.09 -9.30 6.40
C PRO A 11 13.05 -8.47 5.66
N THR A 12 12.16 -9.14 4.93
CA THR A 12 11.02 -8.51 4.29
C THR A 12 10.19 -7.95 5.45
N MET A 13 10.26 -6.65 5.69
CA MET A 13 9.38 -6.00 6.67
C MET A 13 7.94 -6.37 6.30
N ALA A 14 7.29 -7.11 7.19
CA ALA A 14 5.89 -7.46 7.04
C ALA A 14 5.05 -6.17 7.11
N LEU A 15 4.17 -5.95 6.13
CA LEU A 15 3.26 -4.79 6.19
C LEU A 15 2.26 -4.95 7.31
N LYS A 16 1.87 -3.82 7.86
CA LYS A 16 0.78 -3.67 8.81
C LYS A 16 -0.16 -2.57 8.33
N LEU A 17 -1.39 -2.60 8.86
CA LEU A 17 -2.29 -1.47 8.68
C LEU A 17 -1.63 -0.19 9.21
N ASN A 18 -1.88 0.91 8.50
CA ASN A 18 -1.31 2.23 8.72
C ASN A 18 0.20 2.36 8.42
N ASP A 19 0.86 1.30 7.93
CA ASP A 19 2.25 1.44 7.49
C ASP A 19 2.33 2.42 6.31
N PRO A 20 3.27 3.38 6.35
CA PRO A 20 3.57 4.24 5.21
C PRO A 20 4.23 3.43 4.08
N VAL A 21 3.72 3.62 2.86
CA VAL A 21 4.16 2.87 1.69
C VAL A 21 4.21 3.75 0.44
N THR A 22 5.01 3.31 -0.52
CA THR A 22 4.84 3.68 -1.93
C THR A 22 4.20 2.53 -2.70
N VAL A 23 3.44 2.86 -3.73
CA VAL A 23 2.83 1.91 -4.64
C VAL A 23 3.14 2.24 -6.09
N GLU A 24 3.50 1.22 -6.86
CA GLU A 24 3.69 1.35 -8.31
C GLU A 24 2.35 1.13 -9.03
N LEU A 25 1.86 2.15 -9.72
CA LEU A 25 0.58 2.12 -10.42
C LEU A 25 0.70 2.78 -11.79
N SER A 26 0.52 1.99 -12.87
CA SER A 26 0.54 2.49 -14.25
C SER A 26 1.80 3.33 -14.59
N GLY A 27 2.97 2.91 -14.10
CA GLY A 27 4.24 3.62 -14.32
C GLY A 27 4.46 4.87 -13.46
N SER A 28 3.58 5.13 -12.48
CA SER A 28 3.75 6.18 -11.48
C SER A 28 3.94 5.58 -10.09
N THR A 29 4.84 6.19 -9.32
CA THR A 29 5.01 5.87 -7.88
C THR A 29 4.11 6.78 -7.06
N LEU A 30 3.10 6.21 -6.40
CA LEU A 30 2.18 6.94 -5.53
C LEU A 30 2.50 6.68 -4.06
N GLN A 31 2.12 7.62 -3.19
CA GLN A 31 2.41 7.59 -1.77
C GLN A 31 1.12 7.41 -0.96
N GLY A 32 1.17 6.59 0.09
CA GLY A 32 -0.01 6.33 0.90
C GLY A 32 0.28 5.57 2.18
N VAL A 33 -0.80 5.17 2.84
CA VAL A 33 -0.78 4.30 4.02
C VAL A 33 -1.62 3.06 3.76
N VAL A 34 -1.15 1.91 4.27
CA VAL A 34 -1.89 0.66 4.17
C VAL A 34 -3.22 0.80 4.91
N ALA A 35 -4.32 0.51 4.23
CA ALA A 35 -5.68 0.60 4.76
C ALA A 35 -6.42 -0.75 4.72
N HIS A 36 -5.94 -1.72 3.92
CA HIS A 36 -6.44 -3.10 3.90
C HIS A 36 -5.31 -4.07 3.59
N LEU A 37 -5.33 -5.24 4.23
CA LEU A 37 -4.45 -6.37 3.94
C LEU A 37 -5.28 -7.65 3.88
N GLY A 38 -5.24 -8.35 2.75
CA GLY A 38 -5.78 -9.71 2.64
C GLY A 38 -6.74 -9.88 1.47
N LYS A 39 -7.62 -10.88 1.58
CA LYS A 39 -8.59 -11.24 0.55
C LYS A 39 -9.57 -10.10 0.25
N VAL A 40 -10.10 -10.14 -0.97
CA VAL A 40 -11.08 -9.20 -1.51
C VAL A 40 -12.13 -9.95 -2.32
N GLN A 41 -13.38 -9.51 -2.31
CA GLN A 41 -14.48 -10.17 -3.03
C GLN A 41 -14.31 -10.12 -4.55
N PHE A 42 -13.72 -9.05 -5.08
CA PHE A 42 -13.50 -8.90 -6.53
C PHE A 42 -12.38 -9.81 -7.06
N SER A 43 -11.64 -10.49 -6.19
CA SER A 43 -10.60 -11.46 -6.55
C SER A 43 -10.38 -12.44 -5.39
N PRO A 44 -11.26 -13.44 -5.23
CA PRO A 44 -11.30 -14.34 -4.06
C PRO A 44 -10.03 -15.19 -3.89
N ASP A 45 -9.35 -15.49 -4.99
CA ASP A 45 -8.18 -16.37 -5.04
C ASP A 45 -6.87 -15.65 -4.71
N ALA A 46 -6.90 -14.36 -4.39
CA ALA A 46 -5.68 -13.63 -4.11
C ALA A 46 -5.84 -12.52 -3.06
N GLU A 47 -4.72 -12.23 -2.41
CA GLU A 47 -4.62 -11.13 -1.48
C GLU A 47 -4.24 -9.83 -2.18
N TYR A 48 -4.75 -8.74 -1.63
CA TYR A 48 -4.48 -7.39 -2.08
C TYR A 48 -4.10 -6.51 -0.90
N VAL A 49 -3.38 -5.44 -1.22
CA VAL A 49 -3.12 -4.33 -0.31
C VAL A 49 -4.00 -3.18 -0.77
N GLY A 50 -4.90 -2.73 0.09
CA GLY A 50 -5.62 -1.47 -0.08
C GLY A 50 -4.79 -0.34 0.52
N VAL A 51 -4.62 0.75 -0.22
CA VAL A 51 -3.82 1.91 0.20
C VAL A 51 -4.65 3.17 0.09
N LYS A 52 -4.67 3.96 1.17
CA LYS A 52 -5.19 5.32 1.19
C LYS A 52 -4.07 6.27 0.78
N LEU A 53 -4.25 6.97 -0.33
CA LEU A 53 -3.27 7.89 -0.88
C LEU A 53 -3.16 9.15 -0.02
N THR A 54 -1.93 9.68 0.05
CA THR A 54 -1.57 10.78 0.94
C THR A 54 -0.66 11.78 0.23
N GLY A 55 -0.51 12.98 0.79
CA GLY A 55 0.37 14.02 0.25
C GLY A 55 0.00 14.38 -1.19
N SER A 56 1.01 14.51 -2.06
CA SER A 56 0.82 14.86 -3.47
C SER A 56 0.15 13.76 -4.31
N SER A 57 -0.08 12.56 -3.74
CA SER A 57 -0.78 11.47 -4.43
C SER A 57 -2.30 11.47 -4.20
N VAL A 58 -2.82 12.34 -3.34
CA VAL A 58 -4.26 12.53 -3.16
C VAL A 58 -4.92 12.87 -4.51
N GLY A 59 -6.03 12.23 -4.83
CA GLY A 59 -6.78 12.38 -6.07
C GLY A 59 -6.27 11.53 -7.24
N LEU A 60 -5.15 10.82 -7.09
CA LEU A 60 -4.54 9.99 -8.14
C LEU A 60 -4.92 8.51 -8.05
N GLY A 61 -5.89 8.18 -7.20
CA GLY A 61 -6.37 6.82 -6.96
C GLY A 61 -7.50 6.42 -7.91
N ARG A 62 -8.12 5.28 -7.60
CA ARG A 62 -9.13 4.63 -8.46
C ARG A 62 -10.45 4.34 -7.75
N ASN A 63 -10.48 4.44 -6.43
CA ASN A 63 -11.66 4.15 -5.63
C ASN A 63 -11.70 5.03 -4.37
N ASP A 64 -12.76 4.87 -3.59
CA ASP A 64 -13.04 5.54 -2.33
C ASP A 64 -12.92 4.58 -1.12
N GLY A 65 -12.16 3.49 -1.31
CA GLY A 65 -12.05 2.38 -0.36
C GLY A 65 -13.11 1.29 -0.51
N SER A 66 -14.01 1.42 -1.50
CA SER A 66 -14.92 0.37 -1.94
C SER A 66 -14.63 -0.11 -3.37
N VAL A 67 -14.95 -1.37 -3.67
CA VAL A 67 -14.90 -1.93 -5.02
C VAL A 67 -16.14 -2.79 -5.22
N GLN A 68 -16.88 -2.53 -6.32
CA GLN A 68 -18.14 -3.23 -6.64
C GLN A 68 -19.15 -3.23 -5.48
N GLY A 69 -19.28 -2.09 -4.79
CA GLY A 69 -20.23 -1.91 -3.68
C GLY A 69 -19.77 -2.47 -2.33
N VAL A 70 -18.64 -3.17 -2.28
CA VAL A 70 -18.08 -3.71 -1.03
C VAL A 70 -17.04 -2.74 -0.47
N ARG A 71 -17.25 -2.27 0.77
CA ARG A 71 -16.32 -1.38 1.47
C ARG A 71 -15.26 -2.17 2.25
N TYR A 72 -14.01 -1.79 2.07
CA TYR A 72 -12.87 -2.36 2.79
C TYR A 72 -12.22 -1.34 3.72
N PHE A 73 -12.19 -0.07 3.33
CA PHE A 73 -11.70 1.04 4.13
C PHE A 73 -12.37 2.36 3.72
N ASP A 74 -12.15 3.44 4.47
CA ASP A 74 -12.71 4.76 4.20
C ASP A 74 -11.68 5.76 3.67
N CYS A 75 -11.96 6.30 2.48
CA CYS A 75 -11.30 7.49 1.97
C CYS A 75 -12.21 8.27 1.01
N ALA A 76 -11.80 9.49 0.65
CA ALA A 76 -12.54 10.25 -0.35
C ALA A 76 -12.40 9.62 -1.75
N SER A 77 -13.33 9.96 -2.65
CA SER A 77 -13.32 9.47 -4.03
C SER A 77 -11.99 9.75 -4.72
N GLY A 78 -11.45 8.73 -5.40
CA GLY A 78 -10.16 8.83 -6.07
C GLY A 78 -8.94 8.81 -5.13
N ASN A 79 -9.09 8.45 -3.85
CA ASN A 79 -7.96 8.38 -2.91
C ASN A 79 -7.59 6.96 -2.49
N GLY A 80 -8.30 5.94 -2.96
CA GLY A 80 -8.02 4.55 -2.67
C GLY A 80 -7.45 3.83 -3.89
N VAL A 81 -6.54 2.90 -3.65
CA VAL A 81 -6.04 1.95 -4.66
C VAL A 81 -5.94 0.55 -4.07
N PHE A 82 -6.15 -0.46 -4.90
CA PHE A 82 -5.87 -1.86 -4.58
C PHE A 82 -4.78 -2.37 -5.51
N VAL A 83 -3.71 -2.92 -4.93
CA VAL A 83 -2.57 -3.47 -5.67
C VAL A 83 -2.12 -4.79 -5.06
N LYS A 84 -1.34 -5.56 -5.82
CA LYS A 84 -0.64 -6.74 -5.27
C LYS A 84 0.48 -6.28 -4.35
N ARG A 85 0.82 -7.10 -3.34
CA ARG A 85 1.93 -6.84 -2.40
C ARG A 85 3.25 -6.51 -3.11
N THR A 86 3.51 -7.11 -4.27
CA THR A 86 4.70 -6.90 -5.10
C THR A 86 4.84 -5.47 -5.62
N ALA A 87 3.75 -4.73 -5.72
CA ALA A 87 3.75 -3.33 -6.11
C ALA A 87 3.87 -2.36 -4.92
N VAL A 88 4.04 -2.88 -3.69
CA VAL A 88 4.05 -2.07 -2.46
C VAL A 88 5.42 -2.12 -1.79
N THR A 89 6.02 -0.96 -1.58
CA THR A 89 7.30 -0.82 -0.89
C THR A 89 7.11 -0.02 0.40
N PRO A 90 7.55 -0.52 1.58
CA PRO A 90 7.56 0.26 2.81
C PRO A 90 8.34 1.56 2.63
N ARG A 91 7.84 2.66 3.22
CA ARG A 91 8.44 3.98 3.06
C ARG A 91 8.72 4.60 4.42
N THR A 92 9.94 5.10 4.63
CA THR A 92 10.22 5.96 5.78
C THR A 92 9.53 7.32 5.57
N LEU A 93 8.81 7.80 6.58
CA LEU A 93 8.20 9.14 6.56
C LEU A 93 9.20 10.18 7.04
N THR A 94 9.07 11.40 6.52
CA THR A 94 9.66 12.56 7.19
C THR A 94 8.86 12.90 8.45
N ARG A 95 9.50 13.57 9.42
CA ARG A 95 8.84 14.00 10.66
C ARG A 95 7.57 14.81 10.41
N LEU A 96 7.55 15.65 9.37
CA LEU A 96 6.39 16.45 9.01
C LEU A 96 5.22 15.59 8.53
N GLU A 97 5.50 14.53 7.78
CA GLU A 97 4.48 13.63 7.26
C GLU A 97 3.92 12.73 8.36
N GLU A 98 4.78 12.26 9.27
CA GLU A 98 4.31 11.57 10.48
C GLU A 98 3.35 12.45 11.29
N LEU A 99 3.69 13.72 11.47
CA LEU A 99 2.83 14.68 12.18
C LEU A 99 1.52 14.94 11.45
N ARG A 100 1.52 14.96 10.11
CA ARG A 100 0.30 15.14 9.31
C ARG A 100 -0.61 13.91 9.36
N LEU A 101 -0.05 12.71 9.46
CA LEU A 101 -0.81 11.46 9.49
C LEU A 101 -1.38 11.12 10.88
N LYS A 102 -0.80 11.65 11.95
CA LYS A 102 -1.24 11.44 13.34
C LYS A 102 -2.33 12.41 13.83
N ARG A 103 -2.68 13.42 13.02
CA ARG A 103 -3.76 14.39 13.31
C ARG A 103 -5.05 13.94 12.67
#